data_AF-A0A1G2T287-F1
#
_entry.id   AF-A0A1G2T287-F1
#
_cell.length_a   1.000
_cell.length_b   1.000
_cell.length_c   1.000
_cell.angle_alpha   90.00
_cell.angle_beta   90.00
_cell.angle_gamma   90.00
#
_symmetry.space_group_name_H-M   'P 1'
#
loop_
_entity.id
_entity.type
_entity.pdbx_description
1 polymer ?
#
loop_
_entity_poly.entity_id
_entity_poly.type
_entity_poly.pdbx_seq_one_letter_code
_entity_poly.pdbx_strand_id
1 'polypeptide(L)'
;MKTEILQKDAKVLRETAKPVPIKDIGSKKVKNVIERMKKAMYAEEDGVAIAAPQIGETLRIFVVNGKVFGSEDMVFINPEIIKASSKKKRMEEGCLSVRWLYGEVTRCEKITVRAYNQKGEKFQRGASGLLAQVFQHEIDHLEGILFTDKAKNIRDLPPVKINIKFVFFGSSTFSTYVLEELEKAGLSPILNITSAKDLPVLPEADVFIVASFGKILPKEIIDLPKHGSLNVHPSLLPELRGPSPIQNTILGLDTPGVSIMKMDEKMDNGPILAQEKVSIEPWPDHYDIVEEKLGRAGGKLLASVLPRWIRGEIEAKLQDASAATYTKLIKKEDGLLDLEDDPETNLRKVFAYSTWPGAYINFKRKNGQEVRVIIKDAKVKDGEFTPTRVIPAGKREMAWQDFIRN
;
A
#
# COMPACT_ATOMS: atom_id res chain seq x y z
N MET A 1 -19.23 -3.54 -9.30
CA MET A 1 -19.71 -3.88 -7.94
C MET A 1 -18.79 -4.92 -7.35
N LYS A 2 -18.32 -4.72 -6.12
CA LYS A 2 -17.50 -5.69 -5.37
C LYS A 2 -18.35 -6.96 -5.16
N THR A 3 -17.80 -8.14 -5.44
CA THR A 3 -18.48 -9.39 -5.08
C THR A 3 -18.23 -9.62 -3.60
N GLU A 4 -19.30 -9.62 -2.80
CA GLU A 4 -19.23 -9.86 -1.37
C GLU A 4 -19.12 -11.36 -1.07
N ILE A 5 -18.30 -11.72 -0.08
CA ILE A 5 -18.21 -13.08 0.46
C ILE A 5 -19.21 -13.19 1.60
N LEU A 6 -20.23 -14.04 1.41
CA LEU A 6 -21.28 -14.27 2.37
C LEU A 6 -20.73 -14.90 3.65
N GLN A 7 -21.23 -14.45 4.80
CA GLN A 7 -20.83 -14.94 6.12
C GLN A 7 -21.78 -16.04 6.62
N LYS A 8 -21.35 -16.78 7.66
CA LYS A 8 -21.92 -18.04 8.18
C LYS A 8 -23.45 -18.10 8.38
N ASP A 9 -24.10 -16.95 8.55
CA ASP A 9 -25.55 -16.84 8.74
C ASP A 9 -26.32 -16.88 7.41
N ALA A 10 -25.64 -16.76 6.27
CA ALA A 10 -26.23 -16.88 4.95
C ALA A 10 -26.66 -18.32 4.68
N LYS A 11 -27.97 -18.53 4.51
CA LYS A 11 -28.59 -19.85 4.30
C LYS A 11 -27.96 -20.65 3.15
N VAL A 12 -27.55 -19.95 2.09
CA VAL A 12 -26.94 -20.56 0.89
C VAL A 12 -25.65 -21.34 1.20
N LEU A 13 -24.93 -20.99 2.28
CA LEU A 13 -23.72 -21.70 2.72
C LEU A 13 -24.03 -23.09 3.32
N ARG A 14 -25.31 -23.34 3.65
CA ARG A 14 -25.81 -24.60 4.19
C ARG A 14 -26.53 -25.44 3.15
N GLU A 15 -26.62 -24.97 1.91
CA GLU A 15 -27.26 -25.70 0.81
C GLU A 15 -26.26 -26.57 0.07
N THR A 16 -26.67 -27.78 -0.32
CA THR A 16 -25.89 -28.62 -1.23
C THR A 16 -25.88 -28.00 -2.62
N ALA A 17 -24.69 -27.69 -3.13
CA ALA A 17 -24.51 -27.08 -4.43
C ALA A 17 -24.90 -28.05 -5.55
N LYS A 18 -25.53 -27.51 -6.59
CA LYS A 18 -26.01 -28.26 -7.76
C LYS A 18 -24.89 -28.46 -8.77
N PRO A 19 -24.79 -29.65 -9.40
CA PRO A 19 -23.81 -29.88 -10.44
C PRO A 19 -24.07 -28.93 -11.62
N VAL A 20 -23.00 -28.40 -12.19
CA VAL A 20 -23.04 -27.66 -13.45
C VAL A 20 -23.31 -28.68 -14.57
N PRO A 21 -24.39 -28.54 -15.37
CA PRO A 21 -24.59 -29.41 -16.52
C PRO A 21 -23.39 -29.31 -17.47
N ILE A 22 -22.88 -30.45 -17.96
CA ILE A 22 -21.64 -30.48 -18.77
C ILE A 22 -21.75 -29.55 -20.00
N LYS A 23 -22.92 -29.49 -20.63
CA LYS A 23 -23.22 -28.60 -21.77
C LYS A 23 -23.12 -27.10 -21.44
N ASP A 24 -23.23 -26.73 -20.16
CA ASP A 24 -23.18 -25.34 -19.70
C ASP A 24 -21.76 -24.94 -19.28
N ILE A 25 -20.82 -25.89 -19.20
CA ILE A 25 -19.41 -25.58 -18.93
C ILE A 25 -18.86 -24.75 -20.11
N GLY A 26 -18.26 -23.61 -19.79
CA GLY A 26 -17.78 -22.64 -20.78
C GLY A 26 -18.83 -21.61 -21.23
N SER A 27 -20.09 -21.74 -20.80
CA SER A 27 -21.12 -20.72 -21.00
C SER A 27 -20.74 -19.39 -20.35
N LYS A 28 -21.28 -18.29 -20.86
CA LYS A 28 -21.07 -16.95 -20.29
C LYS A 28 -21.45 -16.88 -18.80
N LYS A 29 -22.49 -17.61 -18.39
CA LYS A 29 -22.94 -17.68 -17.00
C LYS A 29 -21.85 -18.30 -16.10
N VAL A 30 -21.34 -19.49 -16.45
CA VAL A 30 -20.32 -20.19 -15.65
C VAL A 30 -19.02 -19.40 -15.61
N LYS A 31 -18.59 -18.81 -16.75
CA LYS A 31 -17.41 -17.94 -16.79
C LYS A 31 -17.54 -16.73 -15.86
N ASN A 32 -18.70 -16.08 -15.85
CA ASN A 32 -18.95 -14.94 -14.96
C ASN A 32 -18.92 -15.33 -13.48
N VAL A 33 -19.40 -16.52 -13.11
CA VAL A 33 -19.32 -17.03 -11.74
C VAL A 33 -17.86 -17.21 -11.32
N ILE A 34 -17.05 -17.87 -12.16
CA ILE A 34 -15.62 -18.10 -11.88
C ILE A 34 -14.86 -16.77 -11.72
N GLU A 35 -15.12 -15.79 -12.59
CA GLU A 35 -14.47 -14.48 -12.50
C GLU A 35 -14.90 -13.70 -11.24
N ARG A 36 -16.16 -13.80 -10.82
CA ARG A 36 -16.61 -13.24 -9.54
C ARG A 36 -15.93 -13.90 -8.35
N MET A 37 -15.78 -15.23 -8.38
CA MET A 37 -15.06 -15.98 -7.34
C MET A 37 -13.60 -15.55 -7.24
N LYS A 38 -12.88 -15.46 -8.36
CA LYS A 38 -11.49 -14.98 -8.39
C LYS A 38 -11.39 -13.56 -7.82
N LYS A 39 -12.24 -12.64 -8.28
CA LYS A 39 -12.23 -11.25 -7.78
C LYS A 39 -12.50 -11.16 -6.29
N ALA A 40 -13.44 -11.97 -5.76
CA ALA A 40 -13.73 -12.02 -4.34
C ALA A 40 -12.53 -12.56 -3.55
N MET A 41 -11.93 -13.67 -4.00
CA MET A 41 -10.76 -14.29 -3.37
C MET A 41 -9.55 -13.36 -3.36
N TYR A 42 -9.23 -12.71 -4.49
CA TYR A 42 -8.09 -11.79 -4.59
C TYR A 42 -8.29 -10.45 -3.86
N ALA A 43 -9.52 -10.13 -3.44
CA ALA A 43 -9.78 -8.95 -2.62
C ALA A 43 -9.47 -9.19 -1.13
N GLU A 44 -9.21 -10.44 -0.73
CA GLU A 44 -8.85 -10.83 0.64
C GLU A 44 -7.35 -11.13 0.70
N GLU A 45 -6.62 -10.51 1.64
CA GLU A 45 -5.15 -10.64 1.75
C GLU A 45 -4.69 -12.09 2.00
N ASP A 46 -5.52 -12.88 2.70
CA ASP A 46 -5.29 -14.28 3.04
C ASP A 46 -6.16 -15.26 2.20
N GLY A 47 -6.64 -14.83 1.04
CA GLY A 47 -7.47 -15.63 0.14
C GLY A 47 -6.72 -16.82 -0.50
N VAL A 48 -6.92 -18.03 0.03
CA VAL A 48 -6.32 -19.27 -0.50
C VAL A 48 -7.21 -19.98 -1.52
N ALA A 49 -8.51 -20.06 -1.24
CA ALA A 49 -9.50 -20.72 -2.10
C ALA A 49 -10.90 -20.20 -1.77
N ILE A 50 -11.85 -20.45 -2.67
CA ILE A 50 -13.26 -20.10 -2.49
C ILE A 50 -14.18 -21.04 -3.30
N ALA A 51 -15.32 -21.39 -2.71
CA ALA A 51 -16.41 -22.13 -3.33
C ALA A 51 -17.56 -21.21 -3.76
N ALA A 52 -18.27 -21.57 -4.83
CA ALA A 52 -19.34 -20.73 -5.39
C ALA A 52 -20.46 -20.35 -4.39
N PRO A 53 -20.87 -21.24 -3.44
CA PRO A 53 -21.86 -20.85 -2.43
C PRO A 53 -21.45 -19.63 -1.59
N GLN A 54 -20.14 -19.42 -1.40
CA GLN A 54 -19.60 -18.29 -0.63
C GLN A 54 -19.82 -16.94 -1.30
N ILE A 55 -20.13 -16.91 -2.60
CA ILE A 55 -20.54 -15.69 -3.33
C ILE A 55 -22.03 -15.71 -3.72
N GLY A 56 -22.81 -16.60 -3.11
CA GLY A 56 -24.25 -16.74 -3.33
C GLY A 56 -24.64 -17.61 -4.54
N GLU A 57 -23.70 -18.34 -5.13
CA GLU A 57 -23.96 -19.17 -6.31
C GLU A 57 -24.01 -20.66 -5.92
N THR A 58 -25.15 -21.33 -6.10
CA THR A 58 -25.35 -22.73 -5.69
C THR A 58 -24.82 -23.74 -6.71
N LEU A 59 -23.67 -23.47 -7.33
CA LEU A 59 -23.02 -24.34 -8.32
C LEU A 59 -21.84 -25.10 -7.71
N ARG A 60 -21.62 -26.35 -8.14
CA ARG A 60 -20.46 -27.15 -7.70
C ARG A 60 -19.17 -26.69 -8.35
N ILE A 61 -18.66 -25.54 -7.91
CA ILE A 61 -17.43 -24.94 -8.42
C ILE A 61 -16.61 -24.46 -7.22
N PHE A 62 -15.31 -24.77 -7.20
CA PHE A 62 -14.35 -24.06 -6.36
C PHE A 62 -13.14 -23.61 -7.16
N VAL A 63 -12.48 -22.56 -6.66
CA VAL A 63 -11.28 -21.96 -7.22
C VAL A 63 -10.19 -21.94 -6.15
N VAL A 64 -8.97 -22.27 -6.53
CA VAL A 64 -7.79 -22.19 -5.66
C VAL A 64 -6.81 -21.18 -6.24
N ASN A 65 -6.32 -20.29 -5.38
CA ASN A 65 -5.31 -19.30 -5.69
C ASN A 65 -3.99 -19.99 -6.05
N GLY A 66 -3.59 -19.91 -7.31
CA GLY A 66 -2.39 -20.56 -7.79
C GLY A 66 -1.11 -19.97 -7.19
N LYS A 67 -1.10 -18.67 -6.88
CA LYS A 67 0.10 -17.96 -6.39
C LYS A 67 0.58 -18.51 -5.04
N VAL A 68 -0.35 -18.95 -4.20
CA VAL A 68 -0.04 -19.61 -2.90
C VAL A 68 0.77 -20.89 -3.10
N PHE A 69 0.64 -21.53 -4.26
CA PHE A 69 1.30 -22.79 -4.62
C PHE A 69 2.32 -22.65 -5.75
N GLY A 70 2.68 -21.42 -6.15
CA GLY A 70 3.62 -21.17 -7.24
C GLY A 70 3.12 -21.60 -8.63
N SER A 71 1.80 -21.60 -8.86
CA SER A 71 1.18 -22.01 -10.12
C SER A 71 0.11 -21.02 -10.60
N GLU A 72 -0.53 -21.31 -11.73
CA GLU A 72 -1.77 -20.63 -12.12
C GLU A 72 -2.97 -21.08 -11.25
N ASP A 73 -4.02 -20.27 -11.23
CA ASP A 73 -5.27 -20.56 -10.53
C ASP A 73 -5.89 -21.88 -11.03
N MET A 74 -6.31 -22.71 -10.09
CA MET A 74 -6.96 -23.98 -10.41
C MET A 74 -8.46 -23.85 -10.24
N VAL A 75 -9.23 -24.25 -11.25
CA VAL A 75 -10.70 -24.24 -11.23
C VAL A 75 -11.23 -25.66 -11.32
N PHE A 76 -12.08 -26.03 -10.37
CA PHE A 76 -12.67 -27.36 -10.27
C PHE A 76 -14.18 -27.27 -10.41
N ILE A 77 -14.72 -27.79 -11.52
CA ILE A 77 -16.17 -27.86 -11.78
C ILE A 77 -16.64 -29.29 -11.55
N ASN A 78 -17.73 -29.45 -10.81
CA ASN A 78 -18.27 -30.74 -10.34
C ASN A 78 -17.20 -31.64 -9.69
N PRO A 79 -16.45 -31.15 -8.69
CA PRO A 79 -15.41 -31.95 -8.05
C PRO A 79 -15.99 -33.10 -7.21
N GLU A 80 -15.24 -34.20 -7.19
CA GLU A 80 -15.52 -35.41 -6.42
C GLU A 80 -14.20 -36.02 -5.90
N ILE A 81 -14.13 -36.37 -4.62
CA ILE A 81 -12.99 -37.09 -4.05
C ILE A 81 -13.11 -38.56 -4.45
N ILE A 82 -12.20 -39.06 -5.29
CA ILE A 82 -12.19 -40.45 -5.76
C ILE A 82 -11.22 -41.35 -5.01
N LYS A 83 -10.24 -40.76 -4.32
CA LYS A 83 -9.28 -41.47 -3.45
C LYS A 83 -8.95 -40.61 -2.25
N ALA A 84 -8.86 -41.21 -1.07
CA ALA A 84 -8.42 -40.56 0.15
C ALA A 84 -7.53 -41.50 0.95
N SER A 85 -6.45 -40.99 1.54
CA SER A 85 -5.57 -41.77 2.40
C SER A 85 -6.26 -42.15 3.72
N SER A 86 -5.97 -43.33 4.25
CA SER A 86 -6.35 -43.72 5.62
C SER A 86 -5.67 -42.85 6.68
N LYS A 87 -4.42 -42.41 6.40
CA LYS A 87 -3.69 -41.49 7.26
C LYS A 87 -4.35 -40.11 7.26
N LYS A 88 -4.64 -39.62 8.46
CA LYS A 88 -5.24 -38.31 8.72
C LYS A 88 -4.32 -37.46 9.58
N LYS A 89 -4.39 -36.15 9.41
CA LYS A 89 -3.65 -35.17 10.19
C LYS A 89 -4.61 -34.14 10.75
N ARG A 90 -4.33 -33.69 11.98
CA ARG A 90 -5.01 -32.54 12.57
C ARG A 90 -4.37 -31.26 12.05
N MET A 91 -5.18 -30.34 11.56
CA MET A 91 -4.75 -29.13 10.89
C MET A 91 -5.59 -27.97 11.36
N GLU A 92 -5.00 -26.79 11.42
CA GLU A 92 -5.75 -25.57 11.69
C GLU A 92 -6.44 -25.09 10.41
N GLU A 93 -7.74 -24.78 10.50
CA GLU A 93 -8.52 -24.20 9.40
C GLU A 93 -9.17 -22.90 9.83
N GLY A 94 -9.29 -21.98 8.86
CA GLY A 94 -10.18 -20.82 8.89
C GLY A 94 -10.93 -20.75 7.56
N CYS A 95 -11.93 -19.86 7.45
CA CYS A 95 -12.76 -19.74 6.26
C CYS A 95 -13.14 -18.28 5.99
N LEU A 96 -13.11 -17.87 4.72
CA LEU A 96 -13.53 -16.52 4.29
C LEU A 96 -15.01 -16.21 4.61
N SER A 97 -15.85 -17.25 4.75
CA SER A 97 -17.27 -17.14 5.10
C SER A 97 -17.55 -17.32 6.60
N VAL A 98 -16.53 -17.55 7.42
CA VAL A 98 -16.69 -17.72 8.87
C VAL A 98 -15.61 -16.91 9.58
N ARG A 99 -15.49 -15.65 9.21
CA ARG A 99 -14.60 -14.71 9.90
C ARG A 99 -15.12 -14.53 11.34
N TRP A 100 -14.31 -14.65 12.39
CA TRP A 100 -12.86 -14.80 12.49
C TRP A 100 -12.48 -16.06 13.26
N LEU A 101 -13.22 -17.13 13.00
CA LEU A 101 -13.06 -18.37 13.72
C LEU A 101 -11.95 -19.20 13.07
N TYR A 102 -11.14 -19.79 13.92
CA TYR A 102 -10.16 -20.80 13.55
C TYR A 102 -10.37 -22.01 14.44
N GLY A 103 -10.08 -23.20 13.91
CA GLY A 103 -10.23 -24.42 14.69
C GLY A 103 -9.48 -25.59 14.09
N GLU A 104 -9.34 -26.64 14.89
CA GLU A 104 -8.63 -27.84 14.50
C GLU A 104 -9.57 -28.83 13.79
N VAL A 105 -9.33 -29.09 12.51
CA VAL A 105 -10.06 -30.11 11.73
C VAL A 105 -9.13 -31.28 11.42
N THR A 106 -9.68 -32.49 11.36
CA THR A 106 -8.94 -33.68 10.96
C THR A 106 -9.20 -33.97 9.48
N ARG A 107 -8.15 -33.93 8.65
CA ARG A 107 -8.21 -34.14 7.20
C ARG A 107 -7.37 -35.33 6.76
N CYS A 108 -7.72 -35.97 5.66
CA CYS A 108 -6.85 -36.98 5.03
C CYS A 108 -5.59 -36.29 4.48
N GLU A 109 -4.41 -36.87 4.71
CA GLU A 109 -3.14 -36.27 4.29
C GLU A 109 -2.98 -36.19 2.77
N LYS A 110 -3.58 -37.13 2.03
CA LYS A 110 -3.58 -37.18 0.57
C LYS A 110 -4.97 -37.50 0.04
N ILE A 111 -5.37 -36.80 -1.01
CA ILE A 111 -6.61 -37.08 -1.74
C ILE A 111 -6.38 -36.97 -3.25
N THR A 112 -7.25 -37.59 -4.03
CA THR A 112 -7.37 -37.35 -5.47
C THR A 112 -8.78 -36.87 -5.77
N VAL A 113 -8.87 -35.71 -6.42
CA VAL A 113 -10.13 -35.13 -6.88
C VAL A 113 -10.28 -35.35 -8.38
N ARG A 114 -11.47 -35.74 -8.80
CA ARG A 114 -11.92 -35.79 -10.19
C ARG A 114 -12.84 -34.61 -10.43
N ALA A 115 -12.62 -33.85 -11.51
CA ALA A 115 -13.41 -32.67 -11.84
C ALA A 115 -13.38 -32.37 -13.35
N TYR A 116 -14.10 -31.34 -13.77
CA TYR A 116 -14.02 -30.73 -15.09
C TYR A 116 -13.30 -29.38 -15.00
N ASN A 117 -12.51 -29.05 -16.01
CA ASN A 117 -11.90 -27.73 -16.12
C ASN A 117 -12.84 -26.73 -16.83
N GLN A 118 -12.38 -25.49 -17.03
CA GLN A 118 -13.17 -24.43 -17.66
C GLN A 118 -13.54 -24.69 -19.14
N LYS A 119 -12.87 -25.65 -19.79
CA LYS A 119 -13.14 -26.09 -21.16
C LYS A 119 -14.10 -27.29 -21.23
N GLY A 120 -14.54 -27.82 -20.07
CA GLY A 120 -15.37 -29.02 -20.00
C GLY A 120 -14.58 -30.33 -20.14
N GLU A 121 -13.25 -30.27 -20.03
CA GLU A 121 -12.39 -31.46 -20.09
C GLU A 121 -12.30 -32.08 -18.70
N LYS A 122 -12.50 -33.40 -18.62
CA LYS A 122 -12.43 -34.15 -17.36
C LYS A 122 -10.97 -34.40 -16.98
N PHE A 123 -10.63 -34.16 -15.73
CA PHE A 123 -9.27 -34.38 -15.21
C PHE A 123 -9.29 -34.97 -13.79
N GLN A 124 -8.12 -35.44 -13.35
CA GLN A 124 -7.87 -35.86 -11.97
C GLN A 124 -6.67 -35.09 -11.42
N ARG A 125 -6.73 -34.69 -10.15
CA ARG A 125 -5.62 -34.01 -9.46
C ARG A 125 -5.39 -34.64 -8.10
N GLY A 126 -4.18 -35.17 -7.91
CA GLY A 126 -3.69 -35.55 -6.60
C GLY A 126 -3.27 -34.33 -5.79
N ALA A 127 -3.55 -34.34 -4.49
CA ALA A 127 -3.13 -33.32 -3.55
C ALA A 127 -2.59 -33.96 -2.28
N SER A 128 -1.68 -33.25 -1.61
CA SER A 128 -1.12 -33.63 -0.31
C SER A 128 -0.88 -32.40 0.55
N GLY A 129 -0.80 -32.58 1.87
CA GLY A 129 -0.55 -31.47 2.80
C GLY A 129 -1.63 -30.38 2.72
N LEU A 130 -1.21 -29.11 2.65
CA LEU A 130 -2.12 -27.96 2.60
C LEU A 130 -3.09 -28.03 1.41
N LEU A 131 -2.63 -28.47 0.23
CA LEU A 131 -3.52 -28.54 -0.94
C LEU A 131 -4.61 -29.61 -0.75
N ALA A 132 -4.30 -30.72 -0.08
CA ALA A 132 -5.30 -31.75 0.24
C ALA A 132 -6.33 -31.24 1.26
N GLN A 133 -5.89 -30.42 2.22
CA GLN A 133 -6.76 -29.74 3.17
C GLN A 133 -7.71 -28.79 2.43
N VAL A 134 -7.18 -27.90 1.58
CA VAL A 134 -7.97 -26.96 0.78
C VAL A 134 -9.03 -27.68 -0.05
N PHE A 135 -8.67 -28.73 -0.80
CA PHE A 135 -9.66 -29.46 -1.61
C PHE A 135 -10.77 -30.09 -0.77
N GLN A 136 -10.45 -30.67 0.40
CA GLN A 136 -11.45 -31.22 1.30
C GLN A 136 -12.35 -30.13 1.90
N HIS A 137 -11.78 -28.96 2.21
CA HIS A 137 -12.51 -27.80 2.72
C HIS A 137 -13.47 -27.22 1.69
N GLU A 138 -13.00 -26.98 0.46
CA GLU A 138 -13.85 -26.45 -0.60
C GLU A 138 -14.97 -27.42 -1.00
N ILE A 139 -14.69 -28.73 -0.99
CA ILE A 139 -15.73 -29.74 -1.25
C ILE A 139 -16.77 -29.77 -0.14
N ASP A 140 -16.38 -29.56 1.13
CA ASP A 140 -17.34 -29.43 2.23
C ASP A 140 -18.31 -28.26 1.99
N HIS A 141 -17.82 -27.11 1.53
CA HIS A 141 -18.67 -25.98 1.18
C HIS A 141 -19.69 -26.34 0.08
N LEU A 142 -19.32 -27.18 -0.88
CA LEU A 142 -20.24 -27.65 -1.92
C LEU A 142 -21.30 -28.62 -1.39
N GLU A 143 -21.07 -29.23 -0.23
CA GLU A 143 -22.03 -30.07 0.49
C GLU A 143 -22.85 -29.30 1.55
N GLY A 144 -22.64 -27.99 1.69
CA GLY A 144 -23.30 -27.17 2.71
C GLY A 144 -22.69 -27.31 4.12
N ILE A 145 -21.46 -27.83 4.19
CA ILE A 145 -20.74 -28.08 5.45
C ILE A 145 -19.71 -26.96 5.66
N LEU A 146 -19.76 -26.33 6.83
CA LEU A 146 -18.74 -25.37 7.26
C LEU A 146 -17.68 -26.10 8.09
N PHE A 147 -16.44 -25.61 8.07
CA PHE A 147 -15.36 -26.24 8.84
C PHE A 147 -15.69 -26.31 10.35
N THR A 148 -16.46 -25.34 10.86
CA THR A 148 -16.95 -25.30 12.25
C THR A 148 -17.82 -26.49 12.65
N ASP A 149 -18.43 -27.18 11.68
CA ASP A 149 -19.21 -28.39 11.96
C ASP A 149 -18.29 -29.60 12.26
N LYS A 150 -17.01 -29.52 11.86
CA LYS A 150 -15.99 -30.56 12.05
C LYS A 150 -14.89 -30.15 13.04
N ALA A 151 -14.73 -28.85 13.28
CA ALA A 151 -13.63 -28.30 14.05
C ALA A 151 -13.78 -28.59 15.54
N LYS A 152 -12.64 -28.82 16.18
CA LYS A 152 -12.47 -28.82 17.64
C LYS A 152 -11.62 -27.62 18.04
N ASN A 153 -11.61 -27.28 19.32
CA ASN A 153 -10.79 -26.19 19.85
C ASN A 153 -10.98 -24.88 19.07
N ILE A 154 -12.25 -24.57 18.74
CA ILE A 154 -12.58 -23.36 17.98
C ILE A 154 -12.22 -22.15 18.83
N ARG A 155 -11.42 -21.26 18.25
CA ARG A 155 -10.99 -20.00 18.82
C ARG A 155 -11.46 -18.84 17.97
N ASP A 156 -11.88 -17.78 18.63
CA ASP A 156 -12.13 -16.50 17.99
C ASP A 156 -10.81 -15.74 17.92
N LEU A 157 -10.37 -15.43 16.70
CA LEU A 157 -9.19 -14.62 16.44
C LEU A 157 -9.63 -13.41 15.59
N PRO A 158 -10.47 -12.51 16.13
CA PRO A 158 -10.87 -11.34 15.41
C PRO A 158 -9.61 -10.54 15.02
N PRO A 159 -9.62 -9.84 13.87
CA PRO A 159 -8.59 -8.88 13.57
C PRO A 159 -8.57 -7.97 14.77
N VAL A 160 -7.39 -7.76 15.32
CA VAL A 160 -7.26 -6.88 16.46
C VAL A 160 -7.73 -5.51 15.98
N LYS A 161 -9.00 -5.17 16.23
CA LYS A 161 -9.51 -3.81 16.14
C LYS A 161 -8.83 -3.08 17.28
N ILE A 162 -7.59 -2.67 17.06
CA ILE A 162 -6.97 -1.73 17.98
C ILE A 162 -7.73 -0.44 17.73
N ASN A 163 -8.59 -0.08 18.67
CA ASN A 163 -9.20 1.23 18.71
C ASN A 163 -8.11 2.23 19.14
N ILE A 164 -7.18 2.53 18.22
CA ILE A 164 -6.08 3.45 18.46
C ILE A 164 -6.65 4.86 18.42
N LYS A 165 -6.69 5.52 19.56
CA LYS A 165 -7.01 6.94 19.62
C LYS A 165 -5.76 7.71 19.26
N PHE A 166 -5.74 8.37 18.10
CA PHE A 166 -4.60 9.20 17.72
C PHE A 166 -5.01 10.60 17.29
N VAL A 167 -4.12 11.56 17.56
CA VAL A 167 -4.20 12.91 17.01
C VAL A 167 -3.23 12.99 15.84
N PHE A 168 -3.68 13.55 14.72
CA PHE A 168 -2.86 13.73 13.53
C PHE A 168 -2.46 15.20 13.37
N PHE A 169 -1.17 15.47 13.17
CA PHE A 169 -0.60 16.79 12.95
C PHE A 169 -0.03 16.85 11.53
N GLY A 170 -0.63 17.64 10.64
CA GLY A 170 -0.13 17.77 9.27
C GLY A 170 -0.77 18.92 8.50
N SER A 171 0.05 19.74 7.85
CA SER A 171 -0.38 20.99 7.20
C SER A 171 -0.07 21.04 5.70
N SER A 172 0.40 19.93 5.12
CA SER A 172 0.90 19.84 3.74
C SER A 172 0.15 18.79 2.92
N THR A 173 0.30 18.85 1.59
CA THR A 173 -0.22 17.84 0.66
C THR A 173 0.33 16.44 1.00
N PHE A 174 1.62 16.33 1.35
CA PHE A 174 2.22 15.10 1.86
C PHE A 174 1.42 14.49 3.02
N SER A 175 1.09 15.31 4.01
CA SER A 175 0.36 14.86 5.19
C SER A 175 -1.08 14.44 4.89
N THR A 176 -1.71 15.04 3.88
CA THR A 176 -3.02 14.62 3.37
C THR A 176 -2.94 13.21 2.79
N TYR A 177 -1.94 12.90 1.96
CA TYR A 177 -1.78 11.55 1.41
C TYR A 177 -1.53 10.50 2.50
N VAL A 178 -0.75 10.83 3.52
CA VAL A 178 -0.54 9.94 4.67
C VAL A 178 -1.86 9.66 5.37
N LEU A 179 -2.65 10.69 5.67
CA LEU A 179 -3.93 10.57 6.36
C LEU A 179 -4.94 9.76 5.55
N GLU A 180 -5.05 9.98 4.24
CA GLU A 180 -5.94 9.21 3.35
C GLU A 180 -5.66 7.70 3.43
N GLU A 181 -4.39 7.29 3.46
CA GLU A 181 -4.05 5.86 3.53
C GLU A 181 -4.32 5.26 4.91
N LEU A 182 -4.17 6.04 6.00
CA LEU A 182 -4.60 5.61 7.34
C LEU A 182 -6.11 5.39 7.38
N GLU A 183 -6.90 6.33 6.83
CA GLU A 183 -8.35 6.21 6.77
C GLU A 183 -8.81 5.02 5.92
N LYS A 184 -8.16 4.76 4.78
CA LYS A 184 -8.39 3.55 3.97
C LYS A 184 -8.11 2.26 4.73
N ALA A 185 -7.14 2.28 5.65
CA ALA A 185 -6.84 1.17 6.55
C ALA A 185 -7.77 1.09 7.78
N GLY A 186 -8.78 1.98 7.87
CA GLY A 186 -9.73 2.02 8.98
C GLY A 186 -9.20 2.72 10.23
N LEU A 187 -8.12 3.49 10.11
CA LEU A 187 -7.53 4.29 11.18
C LEU A 187 -7.89 5.76 10.98
N SER A 188 -8.87 6.26 11.74
CA SER A 188 -9.27 7.68 11.69
C SER A 188 -8.79 8.41 12.94
N PRO A 189 -8.25 9.64 12.81
CA PRO A 189 -7.83 10.42 13.97
C PRO A 189 -9.04 10.88 14.78
N ILE A 190 -8.86 10.99 16.09
CA ILE A 190 -9.85 11.63 16.97
C ILE A 190 -9.81 13.16 16.85
N LEU A 191 -8.68 13.70 16.38
CA LEU A 191 -8.48 15.11 16.07
C LEU A 191 -7.44 15.25 14.95
N ASN A 192 -7.76 16.01 13.90
CA ASN A 192 -6.85 16.36 12.83
C ASN A 192 -6.47 17.84 12.93
N ILE A 193 -5.18 18.14 13.10
CA ILE A 193 -4.63 19.47 13.29
C ILE A 193 -3.87 19.87 12.03
N THR A 194 -4.44 20.81 11.28
CA THR A 194 -3.93 21.24 9.97
C THR A 194 -3.19 22.57 9.99
N SER A 195 -3.10 23.23 11.15
CA SER A 195 -2.44 24.52 11.31
C SER A 195 -1.47 24.50 12.49
N ALA A 196 -0.28 25.02 12.26
CA ALA A 196 0.78 25.10 13.27
C ALA A 196 0.74 26.39 14.11
N LYS A 197 -0.13 27.34 13.77
CA LYS A 197 -0.20 28.66 14.42
C LYS A 197 -0.72 28.54 15.85
N ASP A 198 -1.92 27.98 16.01
CA ASP A 198 -2.61 27.85 17.29
C ASP A 198 -3.01 26.38 17.50
N LEU A 199 -2.39 25.73 18.50
CA LEU A 199 -2.72 24.36 18.85
C LEU A 199 -3.99 24.35 19.71
N PRO A 200 -5.00 23.52 19.38
CA PRO A 200 -6.16 23.34 20.23
C PRO A 200 -5.78 22.60 21.52
N VAL A 201 -6.72 22.54 22.47
CA VAL A 201 -6.60 21.61 23.60
C VAL A 201 -6.53 20.18 23.05
N LEU A 202 -5.46 19.48 23.37
CA LEU A 202 -5.20 18.13 22.86
C LEU A 202 -5.98 17.10 23.71
N PRO A 203 -6.76 16.19 23.08
CA PRO A 203 -7.45 15.14 23.79
C PRO A 203 -6.46 14.06 24.28
N GLU A 204 -6.91 13.23 25.23
CA GLU A 204 -6.19 12.02 25.59
C GLU A 204 -6.12 11.07 24.37
N ALA A 205 -4.89 10.66 24.03
CA ALA A 205 -4.61 9.81 22.89
C ALA A 205 -3.56 8.74 23.25
N ASP A 206 -3.63 7.61 22.56
CA ASP A 206 -2.62 6.55 22.66
C ASP A 206 -1.30 6.99 22.01
N VAL A 207 -1.39 7.73 20.91
CA VAL A 207 -0.26 8.14 20.08
C VAL A 207 -0.58 9.44 19.35
N PHE A 208 0.44 10.27 19.13
CA PHE A 208 0.35 11.37 18.17
C PHE A 208 1.10 11.00 16.90
N ILE A 209 0.53 11.37 15.75
CA ILE A 209 1.10 11.11 14.43
C ILE A 209 1.38 12.45 13.80
N VAL A 210 2.63 12.67 13.41
CA VAL A 210 3.10 13.89 12.77
C VAL A 210 3.54 13.57 11.35
N ALA A 211 3.13 14.40 10.40
CA ALA A 211 3.61 14.35 9.02
C ALA A 211 3.67 15.77 8.50
N SER A 212 4.88 16.28 8.21
CA SER A 212 5.09 17.59 7.57
C SER A 212 4.21 18.71 8.17
N PHE A 213 4.26 18.89 9.49
CA PHE A 213 3.41 19.85 10.22
C PHE A 213 3.90 21.30 10.14
N GLY A 214 5.20 21.50 9.86
CA GLY A 214 5.79 22.83 9.67
C GLY A 214 6.14 23.59 10.95
N LYS A 215 6.05 22.95 12.12
CA LYS A 215 6.49 23.50 13.42
C LYS A 215 7.15 22.42 14.25
N ILE A 216 8.20 22.80 14.97
CA ILE A 216 8.83 21.95 15.98
C ILE A 216 7.87 21.83 17.16
N LEU A 217 7.46 20.60 17.47
CA LEU A 217 6.65 20.32 18.66
C LEU A 217 7.57 20.31 19.90
N PRO A 218 7.21 21.04 20.98
CA PRO A 218 7.90 20.93 22.26
C PRO A 218 7.85 19.51 22.82
N LYS A 219 8.84 19.14 23.62
CA LYS A 219 8.97 17.81 24.22
C LYS A 219 7.73 17.42 25.04
N GLU A 220 7.14 18.38 25.72
CA GLU A 220 5.93 18.21 26.54
C GLU A 220 4.73 17.76 25.70
N ILE A 221 4.67 18.19 24.43
CA ILE A 221 3.63 17.75 23.48
C ILE A 221 4.00 16.37 22.91
N ILE A 222 5.27 16.16 22.58
CA ILE A 222 5.78 14.91 22.00
C ILE A 222 5.52 13.71 22.95
N ASP A 223 5.68 13.94 24.25
CA ASP A 223 5.54 12.91 25.28
C ASP A 223 4.14 12.81 25.88
N LEU A 224 3.21 13.70 25.51
CA LEU A 224 1.85 13.73 26.05
C LEU A 224 1.06 12.41 25.85
N PRO A 225 1.05 11.78 24.65
CA PRO A 225 0.31 10.54 24.45
C PRO A 225 1.01 9.34 25.09
N LYS A 226 0.23 8.32 25.47
CA LYS A 226 0.71 7.15 26.23
C LYS A 226 1.94 6.46 25.63
N HIS A 227 1.98 6.33 24.30
CA HIS A 227 3.07 5.66 23.59
C HIS A 227 4.11 6.65 23.01
N GLY A 228 3.90 7.96 23.19
CA GLY A 228 4.68 9.04 22.58
C GLY A 228 4.21 9.39 21.16
N SER A 229 5.00 10.20 20.46
CA SER A 229 4.68 10.66 19.11
C SER A 229 5.50 9.94 18.04
N LEU A 230 4.89 9.68 16.89
CA LEU A 230 5.53 9.17 15.68
C LEU A 230 5.56 10.24 14.60
N ASN A 231 6.61 10.24 13.78
CA ASN A 231 6.71 11.04 12.56
C ASN A 231 6.80 10.15 11.32
N VAL A 232 6.10 10.55 10.25
CA VAL A 232 6.28 9.99 8.90
C VAL A 232 7.25 10.89 8.14
N HIS A 233 8.49 10.42 7.97
CA HIS A 233 9.55 11.18 7.35
C HIS A 233 9.82 10.68 5.91
N PRO A 234 9.82 11.53 4.88
CA PRO A 234 9.96 11.11 3.48
C PRO A 234 11.42 10.99 3.03
N SER A 235 12.23 10.27 3.82
CA SER A 235 13.55 9.78 3.41
C SER A 235 13.88 8.48 4.13
N LEU A 236 14.98 7.83 3.74
CA LEU A 236 15.58 6.72 4.47
C LEU A 236 16.52 7.27 5.54
N LEU A 237 15.98 7.58 6.72
CA LEU A 237 16.78 8.01 7.87
C LEU A 237 17.91 7.01 8.18
N PRO A 238 19.12 7.47 8.58
CA PRO A 238 19.44 8.83 9.03
C PRO A 238 19.75 9.85 7.92
N GLU A 239 19.60 9.49 6.64
CA GLU A 239 19.82 10.44 5.55
C GLU A 239 18.70 11.49 5.47
N LEU A 240 19.07 12.71 5.11
CA LEU A 240 18.18 13.83 4.83
C LEU A 240 17.25 14.21 6.00
N ARG A 241 17.82 14.30 7.22
CA ARG A 241 17.14 14.93 8.36
C ARG A 241 16.80 16.38 8.03
N GLY A 242 15.65 16.87 8.46
CA GLY A 242 15.28 18.28 8.39
C GLY A 242 14.19 18.62 7.37
N PRO A 243 14.13 19.89 6.93
CA PRO A 243 12.90 20.49 6.39
C PRO A 243 12.63 20.22 4.91
N SER A 244 13.59 19.71 4.12
CA SER A 244 13.41 19.51 2.66
C SER A 244 13.89 18.15 2.10
N PRO A 245 13.55 17.02 2.75
CA PRO A 245 13.97 15.67 2.34
C PRO A 245 13.55 15.30 0.92
N ILE A 246 12.33 15.64 0.49
CA ILE A 246 11.81 15.26 -0.84
C ILE A 246 12.63 15.94 -1.94
N GLN A 247 12.85 17.25 -1.84
CA GLN A 247 13.68 17.98 -2.81
C GLN A 247 15.08 17.39 -2.87
N ASN A 248 15.72 17.17 -1.71
CA ASN A 248 17.09 16.63 -1.67
C ASN A 248 17.19 15.19 -2.16
N THR A 249 16.12 14.40 -2.01
CA THR A 249 16.04 13.06 -2.63
C THR A 249 16.12 13.17 -4.15
N ILE A 250 15.32 14.06 -4.75
CA ILE A 250 15.31 14.29 -6.21
C ILE A 250 16.65 14.85 -6.69
N LEU A 251 17.26 15.76 -5.91
CA LEU A 251 18.51 16.44 -6.27
C LEU A 251 19.73 15.52 -6.30
N GLY A 252 19.82 14.52 -5.43
CA GLY A 252 21.08 13.81 -5.23
C GLY A 252 21.00 12.35 -4.84
N LEU A 253 19.81 11.77 -4.68
CA LEU A 253 19.67 10.36 -4.34
C LEU A 253 19.08 9.55 -5.51
N ASP A 254 19.44 8.27 -5.53
CA ASP A 254 18.92 7.30 -6.51
C ASP A 254 17.72 6.51 -5.97
N THR A 255 17.55 6.48 -4.65
CA THR A 255 16.52 5.66 -4.00
C THR A 255 15.65 6.51 -3.09
N PRO A 256 14.42 6.83 -3.53
CA PRO A 256 13.40 7.40 -2.66
C PRO A 256 12.98 6.41 -1.57
N GLY A 257 12.56 6.93 -0.42
CA GLY A 257 12.03 6.10 0.64
C GLY A 257 11.36 6.89 1.74
N VAL A 258 10.76 6.16 2.67
CA VAL A 258 10.04 6.70 3.82
C VAL A 258 10.48 6.00 5.09
N SER A 259 10.44 6.72 6.20
CA SER A 259 10.74 6.21 7.54
C SER A 259 9.61 6.56 8.50
N ILE A 260 9.21 5.59 9.31
CA ILE A 260 8.36 5.81 10.49
C ILE A 260 9.30 5.85 11.69
N MET A 261 9.38 7.00 12.36
CA MET A 261 10.27 7.18 13.50
C MET A 261 9.49 7.61 14.74
N LYS A 262 9.97 7.22 15.92
CA LYS A 262 9.55 7.84 17.18
C LYS A 262 10.20 9.20 17.28
N MET A 263 9.44 10.22 17.66
CA MET A 263 9.96 11.57 17.84
C MET A 263 10.72 11.69 19.17
N ASP A 264 11.75 12.53 19.17
CA ASP A 264 12.40 13.05 20.35
C ASP A 264 12.54 14.59 20.22
N GLU A 265 13.25 15.24 21.15
CA GLU A 265 13.44 16.70 21.13
C GLU A 265 14.32 17.21 19.98
N LYS A 266 15.05 16.31 19.29
CA LYS A 266 15.97 16.65 18.21
C LYS A 266 15.29 16.40 16.86
N MET A 267 15.66 17.22 15.87
CA MET A 267 15.11 17.12 14.53
C MET A 267 15.50 15.79 13.87
N ASP A 268 14.48 14.97 13.56
CA ASP A 268 14.57 13.70 12.83
C ASP A 268 15.61 12.70 13.36
N ASN A 269 15.86 12.75 14.67
CA ASN A 269 16.90 11.96 15.34
C ASN A 269 16.41 10.65 15.94
N GLY A 270 15.13 10.61 16.34
CA GLY A 270 14.60 9.54 17.16
C GLY A 270 14.60 8.16 16.47
N PRO A 271 14.39 7.08 17.25
CA PRO A 271 14.57 5.72 16.77
C PRO A 271 13.51 5.36 15.71
N ILE A 272 13.94 4.55 14.73
CA ILE A 272 13.15 4.13 13.57
C ILE A 272 12.36 2.86 13.91
N LEU A 273 11.06 2.86 13.60
CA LEU A 273 10.19 1.68 13.70
C LEU A 273 10.23 0.86 12.42
N ALA A 274 10.18 1.52 11.27
CA ALA A 274 10.17 0.88 9.95
C ALA A 274 10.62 1.85 8.86
N GLN A 275 11.13 1.30 7.76
CA GLN A 275 11.47 2.04 6.56
C GLN A 275 11.08 1.25 5.32
N GLU A 276 10.81 1.97 4.22
CA GLU A 276 10.48 1.37 2.94
C GLU A 276 11.11 2.16 1.81
N LYS A 277 11.74 1.46 0.86
CA LYS A 277 12.20 2.02 -0.41
C LYS A 277 11.00 2.13 -1.35
N VAL A 278 10.86 3.27 -2.02
CA VAL A 278 9.72 3.54 -2.90
C VAL A 278 10.20 3.57 -4.34
N SER A 279 9.68 2.65 -5.16
CA SER A 279 9.95 2.66 -6.61
C SER A 279 9.12 3.75 -7.30
N ILE A 280 9.80 4.61 -8.05
CA ILE A 280 9.20 5.71 -8.79
C ILE A 280 9.68 5.57 -10.23
N GLU A 281 8.78 5.30 -11.17
CA GLU A 281 9.11 5.24 -12.60
C GLU A 281 8.26 6.26 -13.37
N PRO A 282 8.88 7.10 -14.22
CA PRO A 282 10.33 7.30 -14.35
C PRO A 282 10.98 7.92 -13.09
N TRP A 283 12.31 7.81 -12.93
CA TRP A 283 13.10 8.50 -11.89
C TRP A 283 14.30 9.22 -12.52
N PRO A 284 14.64 10.44 -12.08
CA PRO A 284 13.86 11.33 -11.21
C PRO A 284 12.56 11.82 -11.85
N ASP A 285 11.67 12.41 -11.05
CA ASP A 285 10.40 13.01 -11.51
C ASP A 285 10.06 14.26 -10.68
N HIS A 286 9.06 15.02 -11.13
CA HIS A 286 8.62 16.27 -10.54
C HIS A 286 8.20 16.09 -9.07
N TYR A 287 8.51 17.11 -8.25
CA TYR A 287 8.29 17.11 -6.80
C TYR A 287 6.91 16.60 -6.38
N ASP A 288 5.85 17.05 -7.04
CA ASP A 288 4.46 16.70 -6.72
C ASP A 288 4.17 15.21 -6.91
N ILE A 289 4.72 14.60 -7.96
CA ILE A 289 4.61 13.15 -8.20
C ILE A 289 5.36 12.36 -7.13
N VAL A 290 6.56 12.83 -6.77
CA VAL A 290 7.39 12.19 -5.74
C VAL A 290 6.74 12.34 -4.36
N GLU A 291 6.20 13.51 -4.04
CA GLU A 291 5.48 13.80 -2.80
C GLU A 291 4.26 12.89 -2.64
N GLU A 292 3.46 12.70 -3.70
CA GLU A 292 2.34 11.78 -3.66
C GLU A 292 2.79 10.34 -3.39
N LYS A 293 3.76 9.84 -4.16
CA LYS A 293 4.24 8.46 -4.05
C LYS A 293 4.82 8.18 -2.66
N LEU A 294 5.62 9.10 -2.12
CA LEU A 294 6.18 9.00 -0.77
C LEU A 294 5.10 9.14 0.31
N GLY A 295 4.17 10.10 0.20
CA GLY A 295 3.09 10.27 1.17
C GLY A 295 2.20 9.03 1.28
N ARG A 296 1.82 8.45 0.14
CA ARG A 296 1.04 7.21 0.12
C ARG A 296 1.80 6.02 0.66
N ALA A 297 3.09 5.87 0.32
CA ALA A 297 3.92 4.80 0.88
C ALA A 297 4.06 4.95 2.40
N GLY A 298 4.33 6.17 2.88
CA GLY A 298 4.45 6.47 4.31
C GLY A 298 3.17 6.17 5.09
N GLY A 299 2.00 6.54 4.55
CA GLY A 299 0.72 6.23 5.17
C GLY A 299 0.42 4.72 5.24
N LYS A 300 0.69 3.96 4.16
CA LYS A 300 0.54 2.49 4.14
C LYS A 300 1.49 1.81 5.13
N LEU A 301 2.75 2.22 5.14
CA LEU A 301 3.75 1.70 6.06
C LEU A 301 3.34 1.96 7.51
N LEU A 302 2.93 3.19 7.83
CA LEU A 302 2.44 3.55 9.16
C LEU A 302 1.22 2.72 9.56
N ALA A 303 0.22 2.58 8.69
CA ALA A 303 -0.97 1.78 8.97
C ALA A 303 -0.65 0.32 9.33
N SER A 304 0.38 -0.26 8.69
CA SER A 304 0.82 -1.63 8.97
C SER A 304 1.62 -1.76 10.28
N VAL A 305 2.40 -0.73 10.64
CA VAL A 305 3.34 -0.73 11.77
C VAL A 305 2.66 -0.31 13.06
N LEU A 306 1.78 0.70 13.00
CA LEU A 306 1.20 1.33 14.17
C LEU A 306 0.50 0.32 15.11
N PRO A 307 -0.36 -0.60 14.62
CA PRO A 307 -1.02 -1.55 15.51
C PRO A 307 -0.03 -2.51 16.20
N ARG A 308 0.98 -2.97 15.48
CA ARG A 308 2.00 -3.90 15.98
C ARG A 308 2.89 -3.23 17.02
N TRP A 309 3.27 -1.98 16.78
CA TRP A 309 4.05 -1.18 17.73
C TRP A 309 3.29 -0.90 19.02
N ILE A 310 2.00 -0.54 18.96
CA ILE A 310 1.16 -0.34 20.16
C ILE A 310 1.06 -1.62 21.00
N ARG A 311 1.06 -2.80 20.36
CA ARG A 311 1.07 -4.11 21.04
C ARG A 311 2.45 -4.54 21.57
N GLY A 312 3.50 -3.76 21.32
CA GLY A 312 4.87 -4.09 21.73
C GLY A 312 5.55 -5.15 20.86
N GLU A 313 5.05 -5.41 19.65
CA GLU A 313 5.63 -6.39 18.71
C GLU A 313 6.78 -5.81 17.86
N ILE A 314 6.96 -4.49 17.90
CA ILE A 314 7.99 -3.77 17.14
C ILE A 314 8.81 -2.95 18.13
N GLU A 315 10.12 -3.19 18.14
CA GLU A 315 11.09 -2.37 18.86
C GLU A 315 11.67 -1.32 17.92
N ALA A 316 11.70 -0.06 18.37
CA ALA A 316 12.29 1.02 17.62
C ALA A 316 13.83 0.95 17.71
N LYS A 317 14.52 1.11 16.58
CA LYS A 317 15.98 1.01 16.47
C LYS A 317 16.61 2.40 16.45
N LEU A 318 17.64 2.61 17.25
CA LEU A 318 18.40 3.86 17.21
C LEU A 318 19.04 4.06 15.85
N GLN A 319 19.03 5.30 15.38
CA GLN A 319 19.72 5.70 14.16
C GLN A 319 21.23 5.72 14.38
N ASP A 320 22.01 5.37 13.34
CA ASP A 320 23.45 5.63 13.33
C ASP A 320 23.69 7.13 13.10
N ALA A 321 24.08 7.84 14.15
CA ALA A 321 24.32 9.28 14.10
C ALA A 321 25.49 9.67 13.17
N SER A 322 26.44 8.75 12.92
CA SER A 322 27.60 9.02 12.05
C SER A 322 27.25 9.02 10.56
N ALA A 323 26.15 8.35 10.18
CA ALA A 323 25.63 8.31 8.82
C ALA A 323 24.59 9.42 8.54
N ALA A 324 24.30 10.30 9.51
CA ALA A 324 23.26 11.30 9.38
C ALA A 324 23.67 12.43 8.42
N THR A 325 22.79 12.73 7.46
CA THR A 325 22.90 13.91 6.59
C THR A 325 21.73 14.86 6.83
N TYR A 326 21.92 16.14 6.51
CA TYR A 326 20.98 17.21 6.88
C TYR A 326 20.58 18.04 5.67
N THR A 327 19.29 18.34 5.59
CA THR A 327 18.71 19.27 4.62
C THR A 327 18.57 20.66 5.22
N LYS A 328 18.44 21.66 4.35
CA LYS A 328 18.23 23.06 4.74
C LYS A 328 16.87 23.53 4.24
N LEU A 329 16.34 24.60 4.85
CA LEU A 329 15.20 25.30 4.27
C LEU A 329 15.56 25.75 2.86
N ILE A 330 14.77 25.30 1.88
CA ILE A 330 14.87 25.77 0.51
C ILE A 330 14.55 27.28 0.50
N LYS A 331 15.21 28.03 -0.37
CA LYS A 331 15.04 29.46 -0.56
C LYS A 331 14.72 29.76 -2.02
N LYS A 332 14.34 31.00 -2.31
CA LYS A 332 14.02 31.42 -3.68
C LYS A 332 15.23 31.27 -4.61
N GLU A 333 16.42 31.55 -4.10
CA GLU A 333 17.68 31.54 -4.85
C GLU A 333 18.10 30.13 -5.28
N ASP A 334 17.69 29.09 -4.54
CA ASP A 334 17.99 27.70 -4.89
C ASP A 334 17.35 27.28 -6.22
N GLY A 335 16.27 27.96 -6.63
CA GLY A 335 15.64 27.76 -7.92
C GLY A 335 16.43 28.30 -9.11
N LEU A 336 17.49 29.10 -8.91
CA LEU A 336 18.30 29.61 -10.02
C LEU A 336 19.11 28.46 -10.63
N LEU A 337 18.90 28.22 -11.93
CA LEU A 337 19.69 27.27 -12.70
C LEU A 337 20.97 27.94 -13.21
N ASP A 338 22.07 27.20 -13.11
CA ASP A 338 23.36 27.57 -13.70
C ASP A 338 23.54 26.72 -14.96
N LEU A 339 23.32 27.32 -16.13
CA LEU A 339 23.36 26.58 -17.40
C LEU A 339 24.76 26.08 -17.80
N GLU A 340 25.82 26.52 -17.09
CA GLU A 340 27.18 26.01 -17.26
C GLU A 340 27.47 24.79 -16.36
N ASP A 341 26.58 24.50 -15.40
CA ASP A 341 26.64 23.33 -14.52
C ASP A 341 26.27 22.03 -15.27
N ASP A 342 26.50 20.90 -14.61
CA ASP A 342 26.16 19.58 -15.15
C ASP A 342 24.67 19.51 -15.61
N PRO A 343 24.41 19.08 -16.85
CA PRO A 343 23.06 19.02 -17.42
C PRO A 343 22.06 18.24 -16.57
N GLU A 344 22.49 17.13 -15.96
CA GLU A 344 21.64 16.28 -15.12
C GLU A 344 21.32 16.96 -13.79
N THR A 345 22.29 17.68 -13.22
CA THR A 345 22.09 18.52 -12.03
C THR A 345 21.03 19.60 -12.28
N ASN A 346 21.06 20.27 -13.43
CA ASN A 346 20.02 21.22 -13.82
C ASN A 346 18.66 20.56 -14.03
N LEU A 347 18.62 19.38 -14.64
CA LEU A 347 17.39 18.61 -14.81
C LEU A 347 16.77 18.25 -13.45
N ARG A 348 17.58 17.74 -12.52
CA ARG A 348 17.13 17.42 -11.16
C ARG A 348 16.63 18.64 -10.41
N LYS A 349 17.23 19.82 -10.58
CA LYS A 349 16.70 21.08 -10.02
C LYS A 349 15.33 21.43 -10.60
N VAL A 350 15.11 21.24 -11.90
CA VAL A 350 13.78 21.45 -12.54
C VAL A 350 12.72 20.57 -11.88
N PHE A 351 13.04 19.30 -11.65
CA PHE A 351 12.12 18.36 -11.00
C PHE A 351 11.91 18.64 -9.51
N ALA A 352 13.00 18.86 -8.75
CA ALA A 352 12.96 19.09 -7.31
C ALA A 352 12.24 20.38 -6.92
N TYR A 353 12.33 21.41 -7.76
CA TYR A 353 11.77 22.74 -7.51
C TYR A 353 10.56 23.04 -8.40
N SER A 354 9.90 22.02 -8.97
CA SER A 354 8.79 22.19 -9.92
C SER A 354 7.59 22.96 -9.35
N THR A 355 7.41 22.93 -8.02
CA THR A 355 6.37 23.64 -7.26
C THR A 355 6.90 24.95 -6.68
N TRP A 356 7.78 24.85 -5.69
CA TRP A 356 8.44 25.97 -5.03
C TRP A 356 9.93 25.65 -4.84
N PRO A 357 10.83 26.61 -5.10
CA PRO A 357 10.62 28.01 -5.51
C PRO A 357 10.28 28.20 -7.00
N GLY A 358 10.21 27.12 -7.79
CA GLY A 358 10.23 27.16 -9.24
C GLY A 358 11.67 27.26 -9.73
N ALA A 359 12.13 26.29 -10.54
CA ALA A 359 13.41 26.39 -11.23
C ALA A 359 13.35 27.52 -12.28
N TYR A 360 14.38 28.36 -12.40
CA TYR A 360 14.37 29.51 -13.30
C TYR A 360 15.75 29.91 -13.78
N ILE A 361 15.77 30.64 -14.90
CA ILE A 361 16.96 31.32 -15.44
C ILE A 361 16.70 32.81 -15.59
N ASN A 362 17.77 33.60 -15.63
CA ASN A 362 17.74 34.98 -16.09
C ASN A 362 18.15 34.99 -17.56
N PHE A 363 17.17 35.07 -18.47
CA PHE A 363 17.41 34.99 -19.90
C PHE A 363 17.62 36.38 -20.50
N LYS A 364 18.73 36.58 -21.21
CA LYS A 364 19.02 37.84 -21.92
C LYS A 364 18.59 37.75 -23.38
N ARG A 365 17.61 38.57 -23.76
CA ARG A 365 17.13 38.68 -25.14
C ARG A 365 18.15 39.36 -26.04
N LYS A 366 17.99 39.19 -27.36
CA LYS A 366 18.82 39.85 -28.39
C LYS A 366 18.83 41.39 -28.28
N ASN A 367 17.75 41.98 -27.79
CA ASN A 367 17.64 43.42 -27.56
C ASN A 367 18.30 43.89 -26.23
N GLY A 368 19.00 43.00 -25.53
CA GLY A 368 19.67 43.28 -24.25
C GLY A 368 18.78 43.20 -23.01
N GLN A 369 17.47 43.02 -23.16
CA GLN A 369 16.53 42.90 -22.04
C GLN A 369 16.70 41.57 -21.32
N GLU A 370 16.84 41.61 -19.99
CA GLU A 370 16.79 40.42 -19.14
C GLU A 370 15.36 40.11 -18.71
N VAL A 371 14.99 38.82 -18.79
CA VAL A 371 13.69 38.32 -18.36
C VAL A 371 13.88 37.06 -17.52
N ARG A 372 13.24 37.00 -16.35
CA ARG A 372 13.17 35.77 -15.57
C ARG A 372 12.26 34.78 -16.27
N VAL A 373 12.74 33.56 -16.47
CA VAL A 373 12.00 32.47 -17.11
C VAL A 373 11.97 31.29 -16.17
N ILE A 374 10.78 30.91 -15.69
CA ILE A 374 10.60 29.67 -14.92
C ILE A 374 10.62 28.51 -15.90
N ILE A 375 11.44 27.51 -15.61
CA ILE A 375 11.52 26.24 -16.34
C ILE A 375 10.56 25.28 -15.68
N LYS A 376 9.49 24.89 -16.40
CA LYS A 376 8.46 23.96 -15.89
C LYS A 376 8.80 22.52 -16.16
N ASP A 377 9.53 22.26 -17.24
CA ASP A 377 9.97 20.94 -17.64
C ASP A 377 11.18 21.07 -18.57
N ALA A 378 12.03 20.04 -18.59
CA ALA A 378 13.28 20.00 -19.34
C ALA A 378 13.66 18.57 -19.69
N LYS A 379 14.66 18.41 -20.54
CA LYS A 379 15.25 17.10 -20.86
C LYS A 379 16.75 17.24 -21.01
N VAL A 380 17.46 16.15 -20.74
CA VAL A 380 18.86 15.99 -21.13
C VAL A 380 18.92 15.01 -22.30
N LYS A 381 19.55 15.41 -23.40
CA LYS A 381 19.79 14.54 -24.54
C LYS A 381 21.22 14.79 -25.04
N ASP A 382 21.98 13.72 -25.27
CA ASP A 382 23.35 13.79 -25.78
C ASP A 382 24.27 14.69 -24.94
N GLY A 383 24.02 14.76 -23.61
CA GLY A 383 24.76 15.62 -22.69
C GLY A 383 24.35 17.10 -22.72
N GLU A 384 23.23 17.45 -23.34
CA GLU A 384 22.74 18.82 -23.43
C GLU A 384 21.42 19.00 -22.67
N PHE A 385 21.39 19.96 -21.74
CA PHE A 385 20.17 20.37 -21.03
C PHE A 385 19.33 21.28 -21.94
N THR A 386 18.07 20.90 -22.19
CA THR A 386 17.14 21.68 -23.01
C THR A 386 15.81 21.86 -22.28
N PRO A 387 15.41 23.11 -21.93
CA PRO A 387 14.06 23.40 -21.48
C PRO A 387 13.02 22.97 -22.53
N THR A 388 11.90 22.41 -22.08
CA THR A 388 10.79 22.02 -22.97
C THR A 388 9.59 22.94 -22.78
N ARG A 389 9.26 23.27 -21.52
CA ARG A 389 8.14 24.14 -21.14
C ARG A 389 8.60 25.24 -20.20
N VAL A 390 8.14 26.46 -20.45
CA VAL A 390 8.58 27.65 -19.70
C VAL A 390 7.46 28.63 -19.40
N ILE A 391 7.63 29.43 -18.34
CA ILE A 391 6.79 30.58 -18.00
C ILE A 391 7.68 31.83 -17.91
N PRO A 392 7.74 32.66 -18.96
CA PRO A 392 8.41 33.96 -18.90
C PRO A 392 7.67 34.92 -17.97
N ALA A 393 8.39 35.82 -17.31
CA ALA A 393 7.79 36.83 -16.42
C ALA A 393 6.66 37.61 -17.12
N GLY A 394 5.48 37.62 -16.51
CA GLY A 394 4.28 38.30 -17.03
C GLY A 394 3.58 37.60 -18.20
N LYS A 395 4.00 36.40 -18.61
CA LYS A 395 3.37 35.63 -19.68
C LYS A 395 2.76 34.33 -19.16
N ARG A 396 1.92 33.71 -19.98
CA ARG A 396 1.43 32.35 -19.77
C ARG A 396 2.50 31.33 -20.14
N GLU A 397 2.28 30.10 -19.68
CA GLU A 397 3.10 28.96 -20.05
C GLU A 397 3.13 28.73 -21.57
N MET A 398 4.30 28.39 -22.10
CA MET A 398 4.53 28.13 -23.52
C MET A 398 5.67 27.13 -23.74
N ALA A 399 5.78 26.59 -24.96
CA ALA A 399 6.91 25.78 -25.36
C ALA A 399 8.19 26.63 -25.42
N TRP A 400 9.33 26.04 -25.06
CA TRP A 400 10.64 26.70 -25.12
C TRP A 400 10.95 27.25 -26.52
N GLN A 401 10.61 26.49 -27.57
CA GLN A 401 10.84 26.88 -28.96
C GLN A 401 10.06 28.13 -29.36
N ASP A 402 8.85 28.31 -28.84
CA ASP A 402 8.04 29.51 -29.11
C ASP A 402 8.59 30.71 -28.35
N PHE A 403 9.15 30.49 -27.16
CA PHE A 403 9.79 31.55 -26.39
C PHE A 403 11.04 32.10 -27.09
N ILE A 404 11.95 31.24 -27.58
CA ILE A 404 13.20 31.67 -28.22
C ILE A 404 13.03 32.30 -29.61
N ARG A 405 11.88 32.07 -30.26
CA ARG A 405 11.53 32.67 -31.55
C ARG A 405 11.07 34.13 -31.44
N ASN A 406 10.60 34.54 -30.24
CA ASN A 406 10.10 35.88 -29.92
C ASN A 406 11.14 36.72 -29.17
#